data_AF-A0A930F0E9-F1
#
_entry.id   AF-A0A930F0E9-F1
#
_cell.length_a   1.000
_cell.length_b   1.000
_cell.length_c   1.000
_cell.angle_alpha   90.00
_cell.angle_beta   90.00
_cell.angle_gamma   90.00
#
_symmetry.space_group_name_H-M   'P 1'
#
loop_
_entity.id
_entity.type
_entity.pdbx_description
1 polymer ?
#
loop_
_entity_poly.entity_id
_entity_poly.type
_entity_poly.pdbx_seq_one_letter_code
_entity_poly.pdbx_strand_id
1 'polypeptide(L)'
;MKIAFDAKRFFHNTSGLGNYSRDLVRILAEYSPEDEFVLLAEKQSQRGKDILSFPNVSYASVSKGMLARQLKMGVDAQNLGANIFHGLSGELPLKWNGKPIKKIVTIHDLI
;
A
#
# COMPACT_ATOMS: atom_id res chain seq x y z
N MET A 1 14.41 0.56 -4.52
CA MET A 1 13.70 -0.64 -3.99
C MET A 1 12.21 -0.47 -4.20
N LYS A 2 11.43 -1.54 -4.43
CA LYS A 2 9.97 -1.47 -4.65
C LYS A 2 9.18 -1.86 -3.40
N ILE A 3 8.35 -0.95 -2.89
CA ILE A 3 7.50 -1.14 -1.72
C ILE A 3 6.03 -1.05 -2.13
N ALA A 4 5.25 -2.08 -1.82
CA ALA A 4 3.81 -2.09 -2.01
C ALA A 4 3.08 -1.83 -0.68
N PHE A 5 2.16 -0.88 -0.64
CA PHE A 5 1.37 -0.54 0.55
C PHE A 5 -0.08 -1.03 0.43
N ASP A 6 -0.65 -1.55 1.53
CA ASP A 6 -2.12 -1.61 1.68
C ASP A 6 -2.66 -0.18 1.79
N ALA A 7 -3.19 0.34 0.69
CA ALA A 7 -3.65 1.72 0.56
C ALA A 7 -5.17 1.87 0.83
N LYS A 8 -5.85 0.87 1.43
CA LYS A 8 -7.29 0.98 1.74
C LYS A 8 -7.58 2.21 2.59
N ARG A 9 -6.88 2.36 3.72
CA ARG A 9 -7.03 3.52 4.63
C ARG A 9 -6.42 4.80 4.06
N PHE A 10 -5.35 4.70 3.29
CA PHE A 10 -4.77 5.82 2.55
C PHE A 10 -5.83 6.55 1.69
N PHE A 11 -6.61 5.81 0.89
CA PHE A 11 -7.61 6.40 0.00
C PHE A 11 -8.93 6.74 0.69
N HIS A 12 -9.37 5.93 1.65
CA HIS A 12 -10.76 5.97 2.14
C HIS A 12 -10.94 6.43 3.58
N ASN A 13 -9.85 6.65 4.34
CA ASN A 13 -9.95 7.11 5.72
C ASN A 13 -9.55 8.60 5.84
N THR A 14 -10.40 9.39 6.51
CA THR A 14 -10.21 10.82 6.75
C THR A 14 -9.53 11.13 8.09
N SER A 15 -9.42 10.16 9.00
CA SER A 15 -8.86 10.35 10.34
C SER A 15 -7.40 9.87 10.44
N GLY A 16 -6.88 9.80 11.68
CA GLY A 16 -5.47 9.55 12.02
C GLY A 16 -4.80 8.44 11.23
N LEU A 17 -5.45 7.29 11.06
CA LEU A 17 -4.89 6.17 10.27
C LEU A 17 -4.65 6.53 8.80
N GLY A 18 -5.59 7.27 8.21
CA GLY A 18 -5.46 7.74 6.84
C GLY A 18 -4.41 8.85 6.73
N ASN A 19 -4.36 9.78 7.69
CA ASN A 19 -3.37 10.86 7.73
C ASN A 19 -1.96 10.29 7.86
N TYR A 20 -1.74 9.40 8.83
CA TYR A 20 -0.48 8.68 8.99
C TYR A 20 -0.05 7.97 7.70
N SER A 21 -0.97 7.23 7.07
CA SER A 21 -0.66 6.52 5.81
C SER A 21 -0.22 7.48 4.71
N ARG A 22 -0.89 8.64 4.59
CA ARG A 22 -0.56 9.66 3.58
C ARG A 22 0.76 10.34 3.87
N ASP A 23 1.00 10.74 5.12
CA ASP A 23 2.26 11.39 5.51
C ASP A 23 3.45 10.45 5.36
N LEU A 24 3.32 9.18 5.75
CA LEU A 24 4.37 8.18 5.58
C LEU A 24 4.76 8.04 4.10
N VAL A 25 3.79 7.82 3.22
CA VAL A 25 4.06 7.66 1.79
C VAL A 25 4.63 8.95 1.20
N ARG A 26 4.11 10.12 1.57
CA ARG A 26 4.61 11.42 1.11
C ARG A 26 6.07 11.62 1.49
N ILE A 27 6.42 11.38 2.76
CA ILE A 27 7.79 11.53 3.27
C ILE A 27 8.71 10.53 2.57
N LEU A 28 8.31 9.27 2.42
CA LEU A 28 9.14 8.28 1.71
C LEU A 28 9.35 8.65 0.23
N ALA A 29 8.30 9.12 -0.44
CA ALA A 29 8.39 9.56 -1.83
C ALA A 29 9.34 10.74 -2.03
N GLU A 30 9.34 11.70 -1.08
CA GLU A 30 10.17 12.90 -1.10
C GLU A 30 11.63 12.62 -0.76
N TYR A 31 11.88 11.79 0.27
CA TYR A 31 13.22 11.60 0.85
C TYR A 31 13.93 10.31 0.41
N SER A 32 13.28 9.42 -0.35
CA SER A 32 13.90 8.25 -0.98
C SER A 32 13.45 8.16 -2.46
N PRO A 33 13.92 9.10 -3.31
CA PRO A 33 13.51 9.18 -4.72
C PRO A 33 13.94 7.97 -5.57
N GLU A 34 14.94 7.21 -5.12
CA GLU A 34 15.42 5.97 -5.73
C GLU A 34 14.51 4.74 -5.47
N ASP A 35 13.60 4.85 -4.51
CA ASP A 35 12.62 3.82 -4.18
C ASP A 35 11.30 4.05 -4.95
N GLU A 36 10.65 2.94 -5.32
CA GLU A 36 9.35 2.91 -6.00
C GLU A 36 8.26 2.51 -5.01
N PHE A 37 7.20 3.30 -4.92
CA PHE A 37 6.09 3.09 -4.00
C PHE A 37 4.81 2.77 -4.76
N VAL A 38 4.21 1.62 -4.47
CA VAL A 38 2.98 1.16 -5.13
C VAL A 38 1.83 1.13 -4.12
N LEU A 39 0.79 1.92 -4.36
CA LEU A 39 -0.41 1.99 -3.54
C LEU A 39 -1.44 0.97 -4.05
N LEU A 40 -1.63 -0.12 -3.31
CA LEU A 40 -2.61 -1.17 -3.63
C LEU A 40 -3.95 -0.92 -2.95
N ALA A 41 -5.01 -0.77 -3.74
CA ALA A 41 -6.39 -0.74 -3.24
C ALA A 41 -7.36 -1.23 -4.32
N GLU A 42 -8.59 -1.55 -3.96
CA GLU A 42 -9.63 -1.91 -4.96
C GLU A 42 -10.07 -0.70 -5.79
N LYS A 43 -10.05 0.49 -5.18
CA LYS A 43 -10.39 1.76 -5.80
C LYS A 43 -9.49 2.85 -5.22
N GLN A 44 -9.07 3.78 -6.08
CA GLN A 44 -8.49 5.05 -5.63
C GLN A 44 -9.60 6.06 -5.31
N SER A 45 -9.24 7.14 -4.61
CA SER A 45 -10.13 8.26 -4.36
C SER A 45 -9.44 9.59 -4.72
N GLN A 46 -10.14 10.71 -4.57
CA GLN A 46 -9.54 12.04 -4.73
C GLN A 46 -8.47 12.34 -3.66
N ARG A 47 -8.48 11.60 -2.53
CA ARG A 47 -7.51 11.78 -1.46
C ARG A 47 -6.17 11.16 -1.86
N GLY A 48 -5.09 11.89 -1.59
CA GLY A 48 -3.72 11.46 -1.93
C GLY A 48 -3.39 11.57 -3.42
N LYS A 49 -4.16 12.36 -4.19
CA LYS A 49 -3.86 12.65 -5.60
C LYS A 49 -2.56 13.43 -5.79
N ASP A 50 -2.30 14.35 -4.87
CA ASP A 50 -1.04 15.06 -4.73
C ASP A 50 0.12 14.07 -4.52
N ILE A 51 -0.06 13.06 -3.68
CA ILE A 51 0.96 12.02 -3.45
C ILE A 51 1.12 11.12 -4.69
N LEU A 52 0.05 10.82 -5.42
CA LEU A 52 0.14 10.10 -6.70
C LEU A 52 0.80 10.90 -7.83
N SER A 53 1.05 12.20 -7.63
CA SER A 53 1.76 13.03 -8.61
C SER A 53 3.28 12.90 -8.51
N PHE A 54 3.79 12.28 -7.45
CA PHE A 54 5.22 11.98 -7.31
C PHE A 54 5.65 10.95 -8.38
N PRO A 55 6.81 11.12 -9.03
CA PRO A 55 7.23 10.27 -10.14
C PRO A 55 7.50 8.82 -9.72
N ASN A 56 7.79 8.60 -8.44
CA ASN A 56 8.10 7.30 -7.85
C ASN A 56 6.90 6.69 -7.10
N VAL A 57 5.72 7.29 -7.16
CA VAL A 57 4.50 6.76 -6.56
C VAL A 57 3.53 6.34 -7.66
N SER A 58 2.99 5.14 -7.55
CA SER A 58 2.03 4.60 -8.52
C SER A 58 0.84 3.93 -7.82
N TYR A 59 -0.30 3.89 -8.51
CA TYR A 59 -1.48 3.14 -8.07
C TYR A 59 -1.56 1.81 -8.81
N ALA A 60 -1.89 0.75 -8.09
CA ALA A 60 -2.27 -0.52 -8.68
C ALA A 60 -3.60 -1.00 -8.08
N SER A 61 -4.54 -1.38 -8.94
CA SER A 61 -5.80 -1.97 -8.49
C SER A 61 -5.56 -3.41 -8.02
N VAL A 62 -6.14 -3.77 -6.88
CA VAL A 62 -6.20 -5.17 -6.45
C VAL A 62 -7.05 -5.97 -7.43
N SER A 63 -6.61 -7.18 -7.76
CA SER A 63 -7.33 -8.12 -8.62
C SER A 63 -8.73 -8.41 -8.06
N LYS A 64 -9.76 -8.36 -8.91
CA LYS A 64 -11.15 -8.58 -8.51
C LYS A 64 -11.37 -9.98 -7.95
N GLY A 65 -12.30 -10.10 -6.99
CA GLY A 65 -12.74 -11.39 -6.44
C GLY A 65 -13.34 -11.26 -5.05
N MET A 66 -13.91 -12.35 -4.54
CA MET A 66 -14.37 -12.42 -3.15
C MET A 66 -13.17 -12.26 -2.21
N LEU A 67 -13.31 -11.41 -1.19
CA LEU A 67 -12.25 -11.09 -0.23
C LEU A 67 -10.94 -10.70 -0.93
N ALA A 68 -11.02 -9.94 -2.03
CA ALA A 68 -9.88 -9.56 -2.88
C ALA A 68 -8.68 -9.04 -2.07
N ARG A 69 -8.93 -8.13 -1.12
CA ARG A 69 -7.88 -7.64 -0.22
C ARG A 69 -7.16 -8.75 0.56
N GLN A 70 -7.86 -9.76 1.04
CA GLN A 70 -7.25 -10.87 1.79
C GLN A 70 -6.56 -11.90 0.91
N LEU A 71 -7.17 -12.21 -0.25
CA LEU A 71 -6.79 -13.37 -1.05
C LEU A 71 -5.96 -13.03 -2.29
N LYS A 72 -5.90 -11.76 -2.69
CA LYS A 72 -5.27 -11.31 -3.94
C LYS A 72 -4.22 -10.24 -3.74
N MET A 73 -4.42 -9.26 -2.84
CA MET A 73 -3.51 -8.13 -2.68
C MET A 73 -2.04 -8.53 -2.43
N GLY A 74 -1.78 -9.53 -1.59
CA GLY A 74 -0.42 -10.03 -1.34
C GLY A 74 0.21 -10.67 -2.58
N VAL A 75 -0.59 -11.44 -3.34
CA VAL A 75 -0.20 -12.05 -4.62
C VAL A 75 0.06 -10.98 -5.69
N ASP A 76 -0.78 -9.94 -5.75
CA ASP A 76 -0.64 -8.83 -6.68
C ASP A 76 0.65 -8.06 -6.39
N ALA A 77 0.95 -7.76 -5.12
CA ALA A 77 2.21 -7.12 -4.71
C ALA A 77 3.44 -7.94 -5.15
N GLN A 78 3.41 -9.25 -4.96
CA GLN A 78 4.48 -10.15 -5.42
C GLN A 78 4.59 -10.19 -6.94
N ASN A 79 3.47 -10.15 -7.66
CA ASN A 79 3.46 -10.16 -9.11
C ASN A 79 3.96 -8.85 -9.72
N LEU A 80 3.79 -7.74 -9.01
CA LEU A 80 4.38 -6.44 -9.33
C LEU A 80 5.89 -6.37 -9.02
N GLY A 81 6.47 -7.44 -8.47
CA GLY A 81 7.89 -7.51 -8.13
C GLY A 81 8.27 -6.66 -6.91
N ALA A 82 7.32 -6.40 -6.01
CA ALA A 82 7.62 -5.65 -4.78
C ALA A 82 8.59 -6.43 -3.88
N ASN A 83 9.59 -5.73 -3.35
CA ASN A 83 10.54 -6.27 -2.40
C ASN A 83 9.96 -6.31 -0.98
N ILE A 84 9.10 -5.33 -0.66
CA ILE A 84 8.42 -5.19 0.62
C ILE A 84 6.92 -5.00 0.38
N PHE A 85 6.10 -5.69 1.17
CA PHE A 85 4.70 -5.34 1.37
C PHE A 85 4.53 -4.72 2.75
N HIS A 86 3.85 -3.58 2.81
CA HIS A 86 3.56 -2.87 4.05
C HIS A 86 2.05 -2.70 4.27
N GLY A 87 1.51 -3.42 5.24
CA GLY A 87 0.12 -3.31 5.68
C GLY A 87 -0.13 -2.09 6.56
N LEU A 88 -0.53 -0.96 5.96
CA LEU A 88 -0.88 0.27 6.69
C LEU A 88 -2.32 0.25 7.24
N SER A 89 -3.12 -0.73 6.84
CA SER A 89 -4.49 -0.88 7.32
C SER A 89 -4.62 -1.79 8.55
N GLY A 90 -3.52 -2.09 9.24
CA GLY A 90 -3.51 -2.87 10.48
C GLY A 90 -3.56 -4.38 10.31
N GLU A 91 -3.30 -4.90 9.11
CA GLU A 91 -3.33 -6.34 8.83
C GLU A 91 -2.40 -6.68 7.65
N LEU A 92 -2.12 -7.97 7.49
CA LEU A 92 -1.47 -8.55 6.31
C LEU A 92 -2.49 -9.40 5.52
N PRO A 93 -2.42 -9.41 4.17
CA PRO A 93 -3.16 -10.38 3.36
C PRO A 93 -2.87 -11.82 3.77
N LEU A 94 -3.87 -12.68 3.61
CA LEU A 94 -3.78 -14.09 3.97
C LEU A 94 -3.03 -14.92 2.91
N LYS A 95 -3.20 -14.59 1.62
CA LYS A 95 -2.59 -15.35 0.51
C LYS A 95 -1.38 -14.65 -0.10
N TRP A 96 -0.37 -15.46 -0.36
CA TRP A 96 0.90 -15.13 -0.99
C TRP A 96 1.28 -16.26 -1.95
N ASN A 97 1.94 -15.95 -3.06
CA ASN A 97 2.52 -16.94 -3.97
C ASN A 97 3.99 -17.25 -3.58
N GLY A 98 4.67 -18.08 -4.39
CA GLY A 98 6.04 -18.53 -4.12
C GLY A 98 7.15 -17.49 -4.34
N LYS A 99 6.85 -16.28 -4.84
CA LYS A 99 7.87 -15.24 -5.02
C LYS A 99 8.26 -14.63 -3.66
N PRO A 100 9.55 -14.32 -3.42
CA PRO A 100 9.96 -13.73 -2.15
C PRO A 100 9.41 -12.30 -1.99
N ILE A 101 8.95 -11.96 -0.78
CA ILE A 101 8.58 -10.59 -0.38
C ILE A 101 8.69 -10.45 1.14
N LYS A 102 9.28 -9.35 1.62
CA LYS A 102 9.28 -9.03 3.05
C LYS A 102 7.93 -8.43 3.44
N LYS A 103 7.42 -8.75 4.62
CA LYS A 103 6.07 -8.35 5.05
C LYS A 103 6.17 -7.56 6.33
N ILE A 104 5.59 -6.36 6.33
CA ILE A 104 5.58 -5.42 7.46
C ILE A 104 4.13 -5.01 7.71
N VAL A 105 3.73 -4.85 8.96
CA VAL A 105 2.43 -4.31 9.34
C VAL A 105 2.62 -3.23 10.39
N THR A 106 1.92 -2.11 10.22
CA THR A 106 1.80 -1.12 11.30
C THR A 106 0.47 -1.37 11.99
N ILE A 107 0.52 -1.60 13.30
CA ILE A 107 -0.65 -1.73 14.16
C ILE A 107 -0.67 -0.50 15.05
N HIS A 108 -1.80 0.20 15.07
CA HIS A 108 -2.06 1.28 16.02
C HIS A 108 -3.00 0.75 17.10
N ASP A 109 -2.71 1.02 18.37
CA ASP A 109 -3.51 0.57 19.52
C ASP A 109 -4.65 1.56 19.84
N LEU A 110 -4.30 2.78 20.23
CA LEU A 110 -5.19 3.89 20.56
C LEU A 110 -4.77 5.08 19.70
N ILE A 111 -5.78 5.71 19.08
CA ILE A 111 -5.66 6.88 18.21
C ILE A 111 -6.57 7.97 18.74
#